data_AF-A0A1G6LD58-F1
#
_entry.id   AF-A0A1G6LD58-F1
#
_cell.length_a   1.000
_cell.length_b   1.000
_cell.length_c   1.000
_cell.angle_alpha   90.00
_cell.angle_beta   90.00
_cell.angle_gamma   90.00
#
_symmetry.space_group_name_H-M   'P 1'
#
loop_
_entity.id
_entity.type
_entity.pdbx_description
1 polymer ?
#
loop_
_entity_poly.entity_id
_entity_poly.type
_entity_poly.pdbx_seq_one_letter_code
_entity_poly.pdbx_strand_id
1 'polypeptide(L)'
;MSSSHRTAQRQNQLFPIGALVYSEGVYRLVREGRLDPLPYVQRHMRGDWGDVSDEDWHANHAALPAGERLGSFYVVTRELNLHVFTLPDRSATHVVLPSEI
;
A
#
# COMPACT_ATOMS: atom_id res chain seq x y z
N MET A 1 -32.08 -18.44 0.45
CA MET A 1 -31.40 -17.53 -0.48
C MET A 1 -30.05 -17.21 0.13
N SER A 2 -29.04 -18.04 -0.14
CA SER A 2 -27.77 -18.03 0.59
C SER A 2 -26.67 -17.33 -0.21
N SER A 3 -26.12 -16.32 0.45
CA SER A 3 -24.90 -15.56 0.18
C SER A 3 -23.78 -16.35 -0.51
N SER A 4 -23.34 -15.90 -1.69
CA SER A 4 -22.12 -16.39 -2.36
C SER A 4 -21.51 -15.34 -3.29
N HIS A 5 -21.16 -14.14 -2.80
CA HIS A 5 -20.37 -13.16 -3.57
C HIS A 5 -19.09 -12.67 -2.84
N ARG A 6 -18.69 -13.27 -1.71
CA ARG A 6 -17.55 -12.80 -0.89
C ARG A 6 -16.23 -13.57 -1.06
N THR A 7 -16.18 -14.60 -1.90
CA THR A 7 -15.05 -15.56 -1.94
C THR A 7 -14.07 -15.40 -3.09
N ALA A 8 -14.34 -14.54 -4.09
CA ALA A 8 -13.43 -14.38 -5.25
C ALA A 8 -12.34 -13.30 -5.08
N GLN A 9 -12.49 -12.35 -4.14
CA GLN A 9 -11.59 -11.19 -4.04
C GLN A 9 -10.38 -11.38 -3.11
N ARG A 10 -10.27 -12.52 -2.42
CA ARG A 10 -9.14 -12.86 -1.51
C ARG A 10 -7.97 -13.58 -2.18
N GLN A 11 -8.00 -13.84 -3.50
CA GLN A 11 -7.14 -14.87 -4.10
C GLN A 11 -5.73 -14.42 -4.55
N ASN A 12 -5.26 -13.20 -4.25
CA ASN A 12 -3.90 -12.80 -4.65
C ASN A 12 -3.23 -11.77 -3.70
N GLN A 13 -3.55 -11.76 -2.41
CA GLN A 13 -2.88 -10.89 -1.44
C GLN A 13 -1.71 -11.65 -0.80
N LEU A 14 -0.51 -11.08 -0.81
CA LEU A 14 0.68 -11.66 -0.16
C LEU A 14 0.64 -11.51 1.37
N PHE A 15 -0.04 -10.48 1.87
CA PHE A 15 -0.15 -10.18 3.30
C PHE A 15 -1.44 -9.37 3.60
N PRO A 16 -1.96 -9.41 4.84
CA PRO A 16 -3.05 -8.53 5.26
C PRO A 16 -2.57 -7.08 5.40
N ILE A 17 -3.41 -6.11 5.04
CA ILE A 17 -3.09 -4.68 5.12
C ILE A 17 -3.44 -4.01 6.47
N GLY A 18 -4.14 -4.72 7.35
CA GLY A 18 -4.61 -4.13 8.61
C GLY A 18 -5.49 -2.88 8.41
N ALA A 19 -5.36 -1.92 9.32
CA ALA A 19 -6.00 -0.61 9.24
C ALA A 19 -5.34 0.26 8.16
N LEU A 20 -6.16 0.93 7.35
CA LEU A 20 -5.66 1.86 6.35
C LEU A 20 -5.60 3.27 6.94
N VAL A 21 -4.39 3.85 6.95
CA VAL A 21 -4.11 5.17 7.55
C VAL A 21 -3.57 6.10 6.47
N TYR A 22 -4.13 7.30 6.38
CA TYR A 22 -3.70 8.32 5.42
C TYR A 22 -2.99 9.47 6.16
N SER A 23 -1.93 10.01 5.57
CA SER A 23 -1.42 11.31 6.00
C SER A 23 -2.44 12.42 5.73
N GLU A 24 -2.22 13.58 6.34
CA GLU A 24 -3.08 14.75 6.14
C GLU A 24 -3.10 15.18 4.66
N GLY A 25 -1.93 15.19 4.01
CA GLY A 25 -1.81 15.52 2.59
C GLY A 25 -2.59 14.57 1.69
N VAL A 26 -2.46 13.26 1.92
CA VAL A 26 -3.22 12.24 1.17
C VAL A 26 -4.72 12.38 1.44
N TYR A 27 -5.12 12.50 2.71
CA TYR A 27 -6.53 12.63 3.09
C TYR A 27 -7.20 13.84 2.44
N ARG A 28 -6.51 14.99 2.39
CA ARG A 28 -6.98 16.18 1.69
C ARG A 28 -7.20 15.92 0.20
N LEU A 29 -6.24 15.31 -0.50
CA LEU A 29 -6.37 15.01 -1.93
C LEU A 29 -7.52 14.04 -2.22
N VAL A 30 -7.75 13.08 -1.34
CA VAL A 30 -8.90 12.15 -1.43
C VAL A 30 -10.22 12.92 -1.30
N ARG A 31 -10.34 13.81 -0.30
CA ARG A 31 -11.54 14.62 -0.08
C ARG A 31 -11.83 15.58 -1.23
N GLU A 32 -10.79 16.11 -1.88
CA GLU A 32 -10.89 16.96 -3.06
C GLU A 32 -11.23 16.17 -4.34
N GLY A 33 -11.28 14.83 -4.29
CA GLY A 33 -11.51 13.98 -5.46
C GLY A 33 -10.33 13.94 -6.43
N ARG A 34 -9.13 14.32 -5.96
CA ARG A 34 -7.90 14.43 -6.77
C ARG A 34 -7.02 13.18 -6.70
N LEU A 35 -7.30 12.27 -5.77
CA LEU A 35 -6.57 11.03 -5.59
C LEU A 35 -7.50 9.90 -5.16
N ASP A 36 -7.42 8.76 -5.84
CA ASP A 36 -7.88 7.48 -5.32
C ASP A 36 -6.65 6.67 -4.83
N PRO A 37 -6.50 6.43 -3.51
CA PRO A 37 -5.35 5.73 -2.96
C PRO A 37 -5.48 4.20 -3.08
N LEU A 38 -6.70 3.67 -3.27
CA LEU A 38 -6.95 2.23 -3.23
C LEU A 38 -6.19 1.41 -4.28
N PRO A 39 -6.03 1.87 -5.54
CA PRO A 39 -5.22 1.15 -6.52
C PRO A 39 -3.78 0.90 -6.05
N TYR A 40 -3.17 1.86 -5.35
CA TYR A 40 -1.80 1.75 -4.86
C TYR A 40 -1.68 0.80 -3.67
N VAL A 41 -2.67 0.81 -2.78
CA VAL A 41 -2.77 -0.17 -1.69
C VAL A 41 -2.96 -1.59 -2.24
N GLN A 42 -3.76 -1.74 -3.30
CA GLN A 42 -3.98 -3.03 -3.98
C GLN A 42 -2.73 -3.55 -4.68
N ARG A 43 -1.88 -2.67 -5.22
CA ARG A 43 -0.57 -3.04 -5.77
C ARG A 43 0.35 -3.51 -4.64
N HIS A 44 0.43 -2.73 -3.55
CA HIS A 44 1.28 -3.03 -2.40
C HIS A 44 0.99 -4.41 -1.80
N MET A 45 -0.29 -4.73 -1.54
CA MET A 45 -0.69 -6.03 -0.99
C MET A 45 -0.41 -7.22 -1.92
N ARG A 46 -0.15 -6.97 -3.20
CA ARG A 46 0.19 -8.00 -4.21
C ARG A 46 1.70 -8.13 -4.42
N GLY A 47 2.51 -7.36 -3.71
CA GLY A 47 3.97 -7.32 -3.88
C GLY A 47 4.42 -6.52 -5.11
N ASP A 48 3.54 -5.74 -5.72
CA ASP A 48 3.94 -4.72 -6.69
C ASP A 48 4.42 -3.50 -5.91
N TRP A 49 5.73 -3.41 -5.72
CA TRP A 49 6.36 -2.38 -4.90
C TRP A 49 6.48 -1.02 -5.59
N GLY A 50 6.10 -0.94 -6.87
CA GLY A 50 6.17 0.27 -7.67
C GLY A 50 7.60 0.66 -8.06
N ASP A 51 7.89 1.95 -8.00
CA ASP A 51 9.14 2.57 -8.43
C ASP A 51 10.13 2.65 -7.26
N VAL A 52 10.63 1.49 -6.86
CA VAL A 52 11.63 1.32 -5.79
C VAL A 52 12.95 0.84 -6.38
N SER A 53 14.05 1.02 -5.65
CA SER A 53 15.34 0.46 -6.06
C SER A 53 15.35 -1.08 -6.04
N ASP A 54 16.29 -1.70 -6.75
CA ASP A 54 16.48 -3.16 -6.68
C ASP A 54 16.78 -3.62 -5.24
N GLU A 55 17.52 -2.80 -4.47
CA GLU A 55 17.83 -3.09 -3.06
C GLU A 55 16.55 -3.12 -2.21
N ASP A 56 15.68 -2.12 -2.34
CA ASP A 56 14.40 -2.06 -1.64
C ASP A 56 13.45 -3.19 -2.07
N TRP A 57 13.50 -3.58 -3.35
CA TRP A 57 12.73 -4.71 -3.86
C TRP A 57 13.13 -6.01 -3.16
N HIS A 58 14.44 -6.27 -3.06
CA HIS A 58 14.97 -7.45 -2.37
C HIS A 58 14.72 -7.38 -0.86
N ALA A 59 14.85 -6.20 -0.25
CA ALA A 59 14.56 -5.98 1.15
C ALA A 59 13.09 -6.31 1.48
N ASN A 60 12.14 -5.87 0.65
CA ASN A 60 10.73 -6.23 0.80
C ASN A 60 10.51 -7.75 0.68
N HIS A 61 11.20 -8.39 -0.27
CA HIS A 61 11.07 -9.84 -0.48
C HIS A 61 11.57 -10.63 0.75
N ALA A 62 12.65 -10.19 1.39
CA ALA A 62 13.17 -10.76 2.63
C ALA A 62 12.30 -10.42 3.86
N ALA A 63 11.78 -9.20 3.93
CA ALA A 63 10.94 -8.70 5.01
C ALA A 63 9.57 -9.38 5.08
N LEU A 64 9.05 -9.86 3.94
CA LEU A 64 7.77 -10.56 3.85
C LEU A 64 7.67 -11.74 4.83
N PRO A 65 8.53 -12.78 4.73
CA PRO A 65 8.51 -13.91 5.67
C PRO A 65 9.09 -13.55 7.05
N ALA A 66 9.96 -12.55 7.15
CA ALA A 66 10.55 -12.12 8.42
C ALA A 66 9.57 -11.34 9.32
N GLY A 67 8.45 -10.87 8.77
CA GLY A 67 7.48 -10.05 9.50
C GLY A 67 8.00 -8.63 9.76
N GLU A 68 8.87 -8.11 8.89
CA GLU A 68 9.40 -6.74 9.00
C GLU A 68 8.58 -5.75 8.16
N ARG A 69 8.82 -4.45 8.33
CA ARG A 69 8.10 -3.40 7.60
C ARG A 69 8.26 -3.59 6.08
N LEU A 70 7.16 -3.42 5.35
CA LEU A 70 7.14 -3.43 3.88
C LEU A 70 6.92 -2.02 3.36
N GLY A 71 7.60 -1.65 2.29
CA GLY A 71 7.54 -0.31 1.71
C GLY A 71 7.35 -0.33 0.19
N SER A 72 6.64 0.64 -0.33
CA SER A 72 6.44 0.83 -1.77
C SER A 72 6.40 2.30 -2.10
N PHE A 73 6.78 2.60 -3.33
CA PHE A 73 6.80 3.94 -3.86
C PHE A 73 6.03 3.97 -5.19
N TYR A 74 5.12 4.92 -5.34
CA TYR A 74 4.32 5.02 -6.55
C TYR A 74 4.30 6.45 -7.08
N VAL A 75 4.65 6.58 -8.36
CA VAL A 75 4.42 7.80 -9.14
C VAL A 75 2.97 7.79 -9.63
N VAL A 76 2.15 8.72 -9.14
CA VAL A 76 0.74 8.88 -9.53
C VAL A 76 0.65 9.80 -10.75
N THR A 77 1.29 10.96 -10.65
CA THR A 77 1.54 11.90 -11.74
C THR A 77 2.97 12.42 -11.63
N ARG A 78 3.39 13.33 -12.51
CA ARG A 78 4.72 13.95 -12.42
C ARG A 78 4.93 14.73 -11.11
N GLU A 79 3.85 15.26 -10.53
CA GLU A 79 3.86 16.12 -9.35
C GLU A 79 3.30 15.43 -8.09
N LEU A 80 2.81 14.20 -8.22
CA LEU A 80 2.19 13.46 -7.12
C LEU A 80 2.77 12.05 -7.02
N ASN A 81 3.42 11.78 -5.90
CA ASN A 81 3.97 10.48 -5.55
C ASN A 81 3.41 10.03 -4.20
N LEU A 82 3.44 8.73 -3.93
CA LEU A 82 2.99 8.13 -2.68
C LEU A 82 4.03 7.15 -2.16
N HIS A 83 4.31 7.21 -0.86
CA HIS A 83 4.84 6.05 -0.14
C HIS A 83 3.67 5.28 0.46
N VAL A 84 3.70 3.96 0.27
CA VAL A 84 2.78 3.03 0.93
C VAL A 84 3.61 2.06 1.75
N PHE A 85 3.34 1.93 3.04
CA PHE A 85 4.08 0.99 3.88
C PHE A 85 3.19 0.27 4.89
N THR A 86 3.53 -0.98 5.17
CA THR A 86 2.81 -1.82 6.14
C THR A 86 3.72 -2.14 7.32
N LEU A 87 3.20 -1.96 8.53
CA LEU A 87 3.94 -2.20 9.78
C LEU A 87 4.32 -3.69 9.95
N PRO A 88 5.37 -4.01 10.74
CA PRO A 88 5.83 -5.39 10.98
C PRO A 88 4.71 -6.38 11.36
N ASP A 89 3.84 -5.99 12.30
CA ASP A 89 2.72 -6.81 12.78
C ASP A 89 1.51 -6.83 11.83
N ARG A 90 1.63 -6.16 10.67
CA ARG A 90 0.57 -5.99 9.66
C ARG A 90 -0.71 -5.37 10.24
N SER A 91 -0.61 -4.64 11.35
CA SER A 91 -1.76 -3.99 12.00
C SER A 91 -2.25 -2.78 11.23
N ALA A 92 -1.37 -2.12 10.47
CA ALA A 92 -1.71 -0.97 9.65
C ALA A 92 -0.87 -0.85 8.38
N THR A 93 -1.50 -0.33 7.33
CA THR A 93 -0.88 0.17 6.11
C THR A 93 -1.09 1.68 6.06
N HIS A 94 0.00 2.42 5.91
CA HIS A 94 0.02 3.86 5.79
C HIS A 94 0.21 4.27 4.33
N VAL A 95 -0.57 5.25 3.86
CA VAL A 95 -0.40 5.92 2.56
C VAL A 95 -0.08 7.38 2.85
N VAL A 96 1.09 7.83 2.41
CA VAL A 96 1.62 9.15 2.77
C VAL A 96 2.29 9.83 1.57
N LEU A 97 2.32 11.16 1.54
CA LEU A 97 3.12 11.90 0.56
C LEU A 97 4.60 11.83 0.95
N PRO A 98 5.55 11.76 0.00
CA PRO A 98 6.98 11.74 0.31
C PRO A 98 7.46 12.95 1.12
N SER A 99 6.80 14.11 0.99
CA SER A 99 7.12 15.32 1.76
C SER A 99 6.73 15.27 3.23
N GLU A 100 6.03 14.22 3.66
CA GLU A 100 5.52 14.04 5.03
C GLU A 100 6.29 12.94 5.79
N ILE A 101 7.44 12.49 5.25
CA ILE A 101 8.26 11.38 5.77
C ILE A 101 9.68 11.86 6.04
#